data_AF-A0A098F6M9-F1
#
_entry.id   AF-A0A098F6M9-F1
#
_cell.length_a   1.000
_cell.length_b   1.000
_cell.length_c   1.000
_cell.angle_alpha   90.00
_cell.angle_beta   90.00
_cell.angle_gamma   90.00
#
_symmetry.space_group_name_H-M   'P 1'
#
loop_
_entity.id
_entity.type
_entity.pdbx_description
1 polymer ?
#
loop_
_entity_poly.entity_id
_entity_poly.type
_entity_poly.pdbx_seq_one_letter_code
_entity_poly.pdbx_strand_id
1 'polypeptide(L)' 'MLIRLRIPLILLTLGLMSGIFQLFSSFLPENYIYLSFIFLLPIGIAIYVFEKTNLAEKKVPLSFGILLVVVGVITDFIMK' A
#
# COMPACT_ATOMS: atom_id res chain seq x y z
N MET A 1 -9.18 -14.25 -17.03
CA MET A 1 -10.08 -13.31 -16.32
C MET A 1 -9.35 -12.00 -16.09
N LEU A 2 -9.92 -10.88 -16.55
CA LEU A 2 -9.32 -9.54 -16.39
C LEU A 2 -10.00 -8.82 -15.22
N ILE A 3 -9.22 -8.31 -14.27
CA ILE A 3 -9.71 -7.55 -13.12
C ILE A 3 -9.18 -6.12 -13.14
N ARG A 4 -9.94 -5.21 -12.53
CA ARG A 4 -9.51 -3.82 -12.33
C ARG A 4 -8.43 -3.77 -11.25
N LEU A 5 -7.39 -2.99 -11.50
CA LEU A 5 -6.24 -2.83 -10.61
C LEU A 5 -6.54 -2.09 -9.30
N ARG A 6 -7.69 -1.41 -9.18
CA ARG A 6 -8.05 -0.61 -7.99
C ARG A 6 -7.90 -1.37 -6.67
N ILE A 7 -8.51 -2.56 -6.56
CA ILE A 7 -8.45 -3.36 -5.32
C ILE A 7 -7.02 -3.90 -5.07
N PRO A 8 -6.35 -4.52 -6.05
CA PRO A 8 -4.95 -4.93 -5.91
C PRO A 8 -3.99 -3.81 -5.48
N LEU A 9 -4.14 -2.61 -6.05
CA LEU A 9 -3.28 -1.47 -5.74
C LEU A 9 -3.50 -0.96 -4.31
N ILE A 10 -4.75 -0.87 -3.85
CA ILE A 10 -5.07 -0.46 -2.48
C ILE A 10 -4.45 -1.46 -1.48
N LEU A 11 -4.63 -2.76 -1.72
CA LEU A 11 -4.06 -3.82 -0.88
C LEU A 11 -2.54 -3.77 -0.84
N LEU A 12 -1.88 -3.54 -1.99
CA LEU A 12 -0.44 -3.37 -2.05
C LEU A 12 0.02 -2.14 -1.27
N THR A 13 -0.64 -1.00 -1.40
CA THR A 13 -0.27 0.20 -0.64
C THR A 13 -0.45 0.03 0.86
N LEU A 14 -1.51 -0.65 1.30
CA LEU A 14 -1.71 -0.92 2.72
C LEU A 14 -0.63 -1.85 3.27
N GLY A 15 -0.29 -2.93 2.56
CA GLY A 15 0.76 -3.86 2.97
C GLY A 15 2.14 -3.20 3.03
N LEU A 16 2.51 -2.43 2.00
CA LEU A 16 3.77 -1.69 1.98
C LEU A 16 3.85 -0.66 3.10
N MET A 17 2.79 0.11 3.32
CA MET A 17 2.78 1.16 4.34
C MET A 17 2.75 0.57 5.75
N SER A 18 2.09 -0.57 5.96
CA SER A 18 2.14 -1.32 7.23
C SER A 18 3.57 -1.76 7.56
N GLY A 19 4.26 -2.42 6.63
CA GLY A 19 5.64 -2.86 6.83
C GLY A 19 6.61 -1.71 7.06
N ILE A 20 6.52 -0.64 6.26
CA ILE A 20 7.35 0.56 6.43
C ILE A 20 7.08 1.22 7.78
N PHE A 21 5.81 1.34 8.17
CA PHE A 21 5.46 1.96 9.45
C PHE A 21 5.97 1.15 10.65
N GLN A 22 5.93 -0.19 10.60
CA GLN A 22 6.52 -1.03 11.65
C GLN A 22 8.04 -0.86 11.77
N LEU A 23 8.75 -0.77 10.65
CA LEU A 23 10.20 -0.49 10.64
C LEU A 23 10.54 0.87 11.27
N PHE A 24 9.75 1.90 10.96
CA PHE A 24 10.01 3.26 11.47
C PHE A 24 9.41 3.51 12.86
N SER A 25 8.45 2.70 13.31
CA SER A 25 7.80 2.81 14.62
C SER A 25 8.80 2.80 15.77
N SER A 26 9.93 2.10 15.64
CA SER A 26 10.97 2.06 16.68
C SER A 26 11.78 3.37 16.78
N PHE A 27 11.76 4.22 15.76
CA PHE A 27 12.51 5.48 15.69
C PHE A 27 11.62 6.73 15.79
N LEU A 28 10.30 6.56 15.76
CA LEU A 28 9.34 7.66 15.76
C LEU A 28 8.96 8.07 17.20
N PRO A 29 8.72 9.38 17.44
CA PRO A 29 8.28 9.87 18.74
C PRO A 29 6.89 9.31 19.10
N GLU A 30 6.64 9.03 20.39
CA GLU A 30 5.39 8.46 20.94
C GLU A 30 4.15 9.39 20.84
N ASN A 31 4.15 10.34 19.92
CA ASN A 31 3.01 11.22 19.70
C ASN A 31 2.06 10.60 18.67
N TYR A 32 0.96 10.03 19.17
CA TYR A 32 -0.07 9.33 18.38
C TYR A 32 -0.61 10.14 17.19
N ILE A 33 -0.71 11.47 17.32
CA ILE A 33 -1.18 12.34 16.24
C ILE A 33 -0.17 12.35 15.08
N TYR A 34 1.12 12.45 15.39
CA TYR A 34 2.18 12.46 14.38
C TYR A 34 2.33 11.09 13.70
N LEU A 35 2.27 9.99 14.45
CA LEU A 35 2.27 8.64 13.88
C LEU A 35 1.09 8.43 12.90
N SER A 36 -0.10 8.89 13.26
CA SER A 36 -1.28 8.77 12.40
C SER A 36 -1.11 9.56 11.10
N PHE A 37 -0.59 10.80 11.17
CA PHE A 37 -0.31 11.61 9.98
C PHE A 37 0.75 10.95 9.09
N ILE A 38 1.83 10.44 9.67
CA ILE A 38 2.92 9.78 8.93
C ILE A 38 2.43 8.50 8.25
N PHE A 39 1.44 7.81 8.81
CA PHE A 39 0.84 6.63 8.18
C PHE A 39 -0.16 7.00 7.06
N LEU A 40 -1.10 7.90 7.32
CA LEU A 40 -2.19 8.22 6.40
C LEU A 40 -1.77 9.06 5.19
N LEU A 41 -0.84 9.99 5.38
CA LEU A 41 -0.41 10.91 4.33
C LEU A 41 0.21 10.19 3.12
N PRO A 42 1.19 9.27 3.26
CA PRO A 42 1.73 8.55 2.12
C PRO A 42 0.74 7.58 1.47
N ILE A 43 -0.20 7.00 2.24
CA ILE A 43 -1.30 6.19 1.67
C ILE A 43 -2.17 7.06 0.77
N GLY A 44 -2.57 8.24 1.25
CA GLY A 44 -3.37 9.19 0.49
C GLY A 44 -2.67 9.65 -0.79
N ILE A 45 -1.38 9.96 -0.71
CA ILE A 45 -0.57 10.33 -1.88
C ILE A 45 -0.50 9.18 -2.89
N ALA A 46 -0.24 7.95 -2.44
CA ALA A 46 -0.14 6.80 -3.33
C ALA A 46 -1.47 6.55 -4.07
N ILE A 47 -2.59 6.60 -3.35
CA ILE A 47 -3.93 6.47 -3.95
C ILE A 47 -4.18 7.61 -4.95
N TYR A 48 -3.87 8.86 -4.58
CA TYR A 48 -4.03 10.01 -5.47
C TYR A 48 -3.20 9.86 -6.76
N VAL A 49 -1.95 9.38 -6.65
CA VAL A 49 -1.10 9.10 -7.81
C VAL A 49 -1.72 8.01 -8.69
N PHE A 50 -2.26 6.94 -8.11
CA PHE A 50 -2.91 5.87 -8.87
C PHE A 50 -4.19 6.32 -9.59
N GLU A 51 -4.96 7.21 -8.98
CA GLU A 51 -6.13 7.81 -9.63
C GLU A 51 -5.69 8.77 -10.75
N LYS A 52 -4.73 9.66 -10.49
CA LYS A 52 -4.22 10.63 -11.48
C LYS A 52 -3.58 9.97 -12.69
N THR A 53 -2.94 8.81 -12.50
CA THR A 53 -2.29 8.04 -13.57
C THR A 53 -3.25 7.08 -14.30
N ASN A 54 -4.54 7.03 -13.91
CA ASN A 54 -5.53 6.06 -14.39
C ASN A 54 -5.09 4.58 -14.21
N LEU A 55 -4.09 4.32 -13.35
CA LEU A 55 -3.61 2.97 -13.04
C LEU A 55 -4.69 2.14 -12.34
N ALA A 56 -5.55 2.78 -11.55
CA ALA A 56 -6.67 2.15 -10.86
C ALA A 56 -7.73 1.53 -11.80
N GLU A 57 -7.92 2.12 -12.98
CA GLU A 57 -8.92 1.67 -13.96
C GLU A 57 -8.37 0.64 -14.95
N LYS A 58 -7.04 0.46 -14.98
CA LYS A 58 -6.38 -0.46 -15.90
C LYS A 58 -6.83 -1.90 -15.61
N LYS A 59 -7.20 -2.60 -16.68
CA LYS A 59 -7.56 -4.03 -16.63
C LYS A 59 -6.29 -4.86 -16.81
N VAL A 60 -6.01 -5.72 -15.85
CA VAL A 60 -4.87 -6.66 -15.91
C VAL A 60 -5.33 -8.09 -15.71
N PRO A 61 -4.52 -9.07 -16.14
CA PRO A 61 -4.75 -10.47 -15.81
C PRO A 61 -4.87 -10.66 -14.30
N LEU A 62 -5.75 -11.56 -13.88
CA LEU A 62 -5.95 -11.89 -12.48
C LEU A 62 -4.67 -12.34 -11.77
N SER A 63 -3.78 -13.03 -12.49
CA SER A 63 -2.45 -13.40 -12.02
C SER A 63 -1.62 -12.18 -11.58
N PHE A 64 -1.67 -11.07 -12.33
CA PHE A 64 -0.95 -9.83 -11.99
C PHE A 64 -1.51 -9.17 -10.73
N GLY A 65 -2.84 -9.18 -10.57
CA GLY A 65 -3.49 -8.67 -9.37
C GLY A 65 -3.10 -9.46 -8.11
N ILE A 66 -3.08 -10.79 -8.22
CA ILE A 66 -2.64 -11.67 -7.13
C ILE A 66 -1.17 -11.42 -6.80
N LEU A 67 -0.31 -11.28 -7.82
CA LEU A 67 1.12 -11.03 -7.63
C LEU A 67 1.35 -9.74 -6.83
N LEU A 68 0.61 -8.67 -7.12
CA LEU A 68 0.68 -7.40 -6.37
C LEU A 68 0.26 -7.59 -4.90
N VAL A 69 -0.84 -8.30 -4.64
CA VAL A 69 -1.29 -8.56 -3.26
C VAL A 69 -0.26 -9.41 -2.51
N VAL A 70 0.26 -10.45 -3.15
CA VAL A 70 1.29 -11.33 -2.58
C VAL A 70 2.56 -10.53 -2.25
N VAL A 71 3.00 -9.63 -3.12
CA VAL A 71 4.15 -8.74 -2.83
C VAL A 71 3.87 -7.84 -1.63
N GLY A 72 2.69 -7.25 -1.55
CA GLY A 72 2.28 -6.45 -0.39
C GLY A 72 2.33 -7.24 0.92
N VAL A 73 1.78 -8.46 0.92
CA VAL A 73 1.76 -9.34 2.10
C VAL A 73 3.16 -9.84 2.47
N ILE A 74 3.98 -10.22 1.48
CA ILE A 74 5.37 -10.64 1.72
C ILE A 74 6.17 -9.50 2.33
N THR A 75 5.96 -8.27 1.84
CA THR A 75 6.68 -7.11 2.36
C THR A 75 6.28 -6.83 3.81
N ASP A 76 4.99 -6.91 4.14
CA ASP A 76 4.53 -6.82 5.53
C ASP A 76 5.11 -7.95 6.40
N PHE A 77 5.16 -9.18 5.91
CA PHE A 77 5.71 -10.32 6.66
C PHE A 77 7.23 -10.24 6.90
N ILE A 78 7.99 -9.71 5.94
CA ILE A 78 9.45 -9.53 6.07
C ILE A 78 9.79 -8.36 6.99
N MET A 79 8.97 -7.31 6.99
CA MET A 79 9.21 -6.08 7.76
C MET A 79 8.68 -6.14 9.19
N LYS A 80 8.05 -7.26 9.57
CA LYS A 80 7.52 -7.54 10.91
C LYS A 80 8.58 -8.11 11.86
#